data_AF-A0A090QZZ3-F1
#
_entry.id   AF-A0A090QZZ3-F1
#
_cell.length_a   1.000
_cell.length_b   1.000
_cell.length_c   1.000
_cell.angle_alpha   90.00
_cell.angle_beta   90.00
_cell.angle_gamma   90.00
#
_symmetry.space_group_name_H-M   'P 1'
#
loop_
_entity.id
_entity.type
_entity.pdbx_description
1 polymer ?
#
loop_
_entity_poly.entity_id
_entity_poly.type
_entity_poly.pdbx_seq_one_letter_code
_entity_poly.pdbx_strand_id
1 'polypeptide(L)'
;MVTKPDNSLEHYSADRFIIATGSRPYQPDNVDFSHTRIYNSDSILQLKHDPRHIIIYGAGVIGSEYASIFRGLGVKVDLINTRDRLLEFLDNEISDSLSYHFWNSGVMIRNGEAYEHIEGTEDG
;
A
#
# COMPACT_ATOMS: atom_id res chain seq x y z
N MET A 1 27.32 -0.11 -19.43
CA MET A 1 28.23 0.16 -18.30
C MET A 1 27.48 -0.14 -17.03
N VAL A 2 28.10 -0.91 -16.13
CA VAL A 2 27.58 -1.21 -14.80
C VAL A 2 28.60 -0.68 -13.79
N THR A 3 28.14 0.07 -12.80
CA THR A 3 28.98 0.53 -11.67
C THR A 3 29.04 -0.58 -10.63
N LYS A 4 30.25 -1.04 -10.28
CA LYS A 4 30.47 -2.03 -9.23
C LYS A 4 30.42 -1.39 -7.83
N PRO A 5 30.30 -2.19 -6.75
CA PRO A 5 30.33 -1.69 -5.38
C PRO A 5 31.59 -0.88 -5.01
N ASP A 6 32.71 -1.11 -5.72
CA ASP A 6 33.98 -0.39 -5.56
C ASP A 6 34.08 0.90 -6.42
N ASN A 7 32.96 1.33 -7.03
CA ASN A 7 32.86 2.45 -7.98
C ASN A 7 33.62 2.26 -9.31
N SER A 8 34.20 1.10 -9.58
CA SER A 8 34.77 0.81 -10.90
C SER A 8 33.66 0.60 -11.94
N LEU A 9 33.97 0.92 -13.20
CA LEU A 9 33.02 0.83 -14.32
C LEU A 9 33.36 -0.39 -15.17
N GLU A 10 32.37 -1.24 -15.40
CA GLU A 10 32.51 -2.42 -16.25
C GLU A 10 31.58 -2.37 -17.46
N HIS A 11 32.11 -2.75 -18.62
CA HIS A 11 31.35 -2.84 -19.86
C HIS A 11 30.97 -4.29 -20.12
N TYR A 12 29.68 -4.51 -20.38
CA TYR A 12 29.14 -5.81 -20.77
C TYR A 12 28.69 -5.75 -22.23
N SER A 13 28.89 -6.85 -22.95
CA SER A 13 28.43 -7.03 -24.34
C SER A 13 27.75 -8.38 -24.47
N ALA A 14 26.62 -8.40 -25.17
CA ALA A 14 25.84 -9.60 -25.45
C ALA A 14 24.98 -9.35 -26.70
N ASP A 15 24.53 -10.42 -27.35
CA ASP A 15 23.63 -10.31 -28.50
C ASP A 15 22.28 -9.71 -28.10
N ARG A 16 21.82 -9.98 -26.87
CA ARG A 16 20.55 -9.51 -26.30
C ARG A 16 20.69 -9.25 -24.80
N PHE A 17 19.93 -8.27 -24.31
CA PHE A 17 19.77 -7.98 -22.88
C PHE A 17 18.27 -8.01 -22.52
N ILE A 18 17.96 -8.48 -21.31
CA ILE A 18 16.60 -8.43 -20.72
C ILE A 18 16.65 -7.54 -19.50
N ILE A 19 15.71 -6.59 -19.41
CA ILE A 19 15.52 -5.74 -18.23
C ILE A 19 14.34 -6.31 -17.43
N ALA A 20 14.63 -6.78 -16.21
CA ALA A 20 13.66 -7.43 -15.33
C ALA A 20 13.85 -7.01 -13.86
N THR A 21 13.98 -5.72 -13.60
CA THR A 21 14.31 -5.16 -12.27
C THR A 21 13.14 -5.17 -11.27
N GLY A 22 11.94 -5.57 -11.70
CA GLY A 22 10.73 -5.55 -10.86
C GLY A 22 10.25 -4.14 -10.50
N SER A 23 9.40 -4.07 -9.47
CA SER A 23 8.84 -2.84 -8.90
C SER A 23 9.11 -2.74 -7.41
N ARG A 24 8.80 -1.59 -6.83
CA ARG A 24 8.89 -1.31 -5.38
C ARG A 24 7.72 -0.43 -4.96
N PRO A 25 7.30 -0.47 -3.68
CA PRO A 25 6.22 0.39 -3.20
C PRO A 25 6.53 1.85 -3.46
N TYR A 26 5.51 2.60 -3.86
CA TYR A 26 5.63 4.05 -3.98
C TYR A 26 5.79 4.66 -2.59
N GLN A 27 6.82 5.48 -2.41
CA GLN A 27 7.09 6.19 -1.16
C GLN A 27 7.18 7.69 -1.49
N PRO A 28 6.12 8.48 -1.19
CA PRO A 28 6.16 9.93 -1.35
C PRO A 28 7.24 10.57 -0.48
N ASP A 29 7.97 11.56 -1.00
CA ASP A 29 9.04 12.26 -0.27
C ASP A 29 8.56 12.96 1.00
N ASN A 30 7.26 13.26 1.10
CA ASN A 30 6.64 13.94 2.24
C ASN A 30 6.07 12.99 3.31
N VAL A 31 6.39 11.68 3.24
CA VAL A 31 5.94 10.68 4.21
C VAL A 31 7.15 9.99 4.84
N ASP A 32 7.26 10.05 6.16
CA ASP A 32 8.36 9.44 6.90
C ASP A 32 8.11 7.94 7.17
N PHE A 33 8.58 7.07 6.27
CA PHE A 33 8.54 5.61 6.45
C PHE A 33 9.55 5.06 7.48
N SER A 34 10.39 5.91 8.08
CA SER A 34 11.24 5.49 9.22
C SER A 34 10.46 5.43 10.53
N HIS A 35 9.30 6.09 10.60
CA HIS A 35 8.44 6.10 11.78
C HIS A 35 7.85 4.71 12.05
N THR A 36 7.89 4.27 13.32
CA THR A 36 7.48 2.90 13.73
C THR A 36 6.00 2.57 13.55
N ARG A 37 5.17 3.54 13.15
CA ARG A 37 3.74 3.37 12.87
C ARG A 37 3.36 3.57 11.39
N ILE A 38 4.32 3.93 10.53
CA ILE A 38 4.08 4.16 9.10
C ILE A 38 4.68 2.99 8.33
N TYR A 39 3.85 2.33 7.53
CA TYR A 39 4.21 1.11 6.81
C TYR A 39 3.89 1.24 5.33
N ASN A 40 4.67 0.54 4.51
CA ASN A 40 4.31 0.24 3.13
C ASN A 40 3.96 -1.25 3.00
N SER A 41 3.59 -1.70 1.80
CA SER A 41 3.19 -3.10 1.55
C SER A 41 4.27 -4.14 1.86
N ASP A 42 5.55 -3.75 1.84
CA ASP A 42 6.68 -4.64 2.11
C ASP A 42 7.01 -4.69 3.61
N SER A 43 6.87 -3.56 4.31
CA SER A 43 7.22 -3.46 5.74
C SER A 43 6.08 -3.85 6.69
N ILE A 44 4.82 -3.82 6.25
CA ILE A 44 3.66 -4.09 7.11
C ILE A 44 3.67 -5.48 7.75
N LEU A 45 4.28 -6.48 7.09
CA LEU A 45 4.42 -7.82 7.68
C LEU A 45 5.44 -7.89 8.82
N GLN A 46 6.20 -6.82 9.06
CA GLN A 46 7.16 -6.69 10.16
C GLN A 46 6.57 -5.96 11.36
N LEU A 47 5.26 -5.71 11.36
CA LEU A 47 4.51 -5.11 12.46
C LEU A 47 4.82 -5.83 13.79
N LYS A 48 5.25 -5.07 14.80
CA LYS A 48 5.68 -5.61 16.11
C LYS A 48 4.63 -5.49 17.22
N HIS A 49 3.47 -4.93 16.91
CA HIS A 49 2.40 -4.67 17.87
C HIS A 49 1.06 -5.06 17.27
N ASP A 50 0.04 -5.20 18.11
CA ASP A 50 -1.33 -5.51 17.69
C ASP A 50 -2.13 -4.18 17.55
N PRO A 51 -2.42 -3.72 16.32
CA PRO A 51 -3.05 -2.43 16.10
C PRO A 51 -4.55 -2.54 16.35
N ARG A 52 -5.13 -1.63 17.13
CA ARG A 52 -6.59 -1.59 17.31
C ARG A 52 -7.32 -0.95 16.13
N HIS A 53 -6.61 -0.10 15.39
CA HIS A 53 -7.11 0.64 14.23
C HIS A 53 -5.98 0.83 13.23
N ILE A 54 -6.28 0.66 11.94
CA ILE A 54 -5.37 0.91 10.84
C ILE A 54 -6.05 1.78 9.78
N ILE A 55 -5.29 2.74 9.26
CA ILE A 55 -5.65 3.52 8.07
C ILE A 55 -4.82 2.97 6.91
N ILE A 56 -5.50 2.55 5.84
CA ILE A 56 -4.86 2.07 4.62
C ILE A 56 -5.09 3.13 3.54
N TYR A 57 -4.02 3.81 3.14
CA TYR A 57 -4.07 4.78 2.06
C TYR A 57 -3.80 4.12 0.72
N GLY A 58 -4.84 4.03 -0.11
CA GLY A 58 -4.80 3.41 -1.44
C GLY A 58 -5.66 2.15 -1.51
N ALA A 59 -6.85 2.27 -2.10
CA ALA A 59 -7.80 1.17 -2.26
C ALA A 59 -7.62 0.38 -3.59
N GLY A 60 -6.36 0.13 -3.95
CA GLY A 60 -6.00 -0.82 -5.01
C GLY A 60 -6.12 -2.27 -4.54
N VAL A 61 -5.61 -3.22 -5.34
CA VAL A 61 -5.62 -4.65 -4.99
C VAL A 61 -4.95 -4.90 -3.64
N ILE A 62 -3.69 -4.46 -3.48
CA ILE A 62 -2.90 -4.66 -2.26
C ILE A 62 -3.59 -4.05 -1.03
N GLY A 63 -4.11 -2.83 -1.14
CA GLY A 63 -4.81 -2.17 -0.03
C GLY A 63 -6.10 -2.89 0.36
N SER A 64 -6.83 -3.44 -0.61
CA SER A 64 -8.04 -4.22 -0.37
C SER A 64 -7.75 -5.58 0.29
N GLU A 65 -6.66 -6.24 -0.10
CA GLU A 65 -6.18 -7.48 0.53
C GLU A 65 -5.84 -7.23 2.01
N TYR A 66 -5.04 -6.20 2.30
CA TYR A 66 -4.71 -5.85 3.69
C TYR A 66 -5.93 -5.41 4.48
N ALA A 67 -6.86 -4.65 3.90
CA ALA A 67 -8.11 -4.29 4.55
C ALA A 67 -8.88 -5.54 4.99
N SER A 68 -8.95 -6.56 4.12
CA SER A 68 -9.60 -7.83 4.43
C SER A 68 -8.87 -8.59 5.54
N ILE A 69 -7.55 -8.68 5.49
CA ILE A 69 -6.72 -9.35 6.49
C ILE A 69 -6.90 -8.72 7.87
N PHE A 70 -6.66 -7.41 7.98
CA PHE A 70 -6.76 -6.71 9.27
C PHE A 70 -8.18 -6.75 9.82
N ARG A 71 -9.20 -6.64 8.95
CA ARG A 71 -10.57 -6.76 9.40
C ARG A 71 -10.90 -8.16 9.91
N GLY A 72 -10.39 -9.20 9.24
CA GLY A 72 -10.51 -10.59 9.70
C GLY A 72 -9.85 -10.84 11.06
N LEU A 73 -8.81 -10.07 11.39
CA LEU A 73 -8.16 -10.06 12.71
C LEU A 73 -8.90 -9.21 13.77
N GLY A 74 -10.04 -8.61 13.42
CA GLY A 74 -10.84 -7.79 14.33
C GLY A 74 -10.38 -6.33 14.46
N VAL A 75 -9.37 -5.92 13.68
CA VAL A 75 -8.87 -4.54 13.66
C VAL A 75 -9.91 -3.63 13.02
N LYS A 76 -10.05 -2.40 13.53
CA LYS A 76 -10.82 -1.36 12.83
C LYS A 76 -10.04 -0.91 11.60
N VAL A 77 -10.67 -0.84 10.44
CA VAL A 77 -10.00 -0.47 9.18
C VAL A 77 -10.71 0.72 8.55
N ASP A 78 -9.95 1.78 8.27
CA ASP A 78 -10.37 2.86 7.37
C ASP A 78 -9.56 2.73 6.07
N LEU A 79 -10.24 2.53 4.94
CA LEU A 79 -9.65 2.37 3.61
C LEU A 79 -9.88 3.65 2.79
N ILE A 80 -8.81 4.42 2.60
CA ILE A 80 -8.84 5.67 1.85
C ILE A 80 -8.59 5.39 0.37
N ASN A 81 -9.51 5.86 -0.46
CA ASN A 81 -9.46 5.70 -1.90
C ASN A 81 -9.47 7.08 -2.56
N THR A 82 -8.47 7.35 -3.39
CA THR A 82 -8.37 8.61 -4.15
C THR A 82 -9.32 8.66 -5.36
N ARG A 83 -9.97 7.54 -5.66
CA ARG A 83 -10.92 7.38 -6.76
C ARG A 83 -12.36 7.39 -6.26
N ASP A 84 -13.29 7.54 -7.19
CA ASP A 84 -14.73 7.59 -6.89
C ASP A 84 -15.29 6.23 -6.45
N ARG A 85 -14.67 5.13 -6.89
CA ARG A 85 -15.10 3.76 -6.58
C ARG A 85 -13.91 2.84 -6.25
N LEU A 86 -14.15 1.88 -5.37
CA LEU A 86 -13.21 0.82 -5.03
C LEU A 86 -12.87 -0.01 -6.28
N LEU A 87 -11.58 -0.24 -6.52
CA LEU A 87 -11.08 -1.04 -7.66
C LEU A 87 -11.76 -0.68 -8.98
N GLU A 88 -11.82 0.62 -9.32
CA GLU A 88 -12.58 1.16 -10.46
C GLU A 88 -12.30 0.50 -11.83
N PHE A 89 -11.15 -0.17 -11.97
CA PHE A 89 -10.74 -0.90 -13.17
C PHE A 89 -11.47 -2.23 -13.35
N LEU A 90 -12.20 -2.70 -12.33
CA LEU A 90 -13.08 -3.86 -12.40
C LEU A 90 -14.48 -3.46 -12.89
N ASP A 91 -15.27 -4.48 -13.22
CA ASP A 91 -16.69 -4.32 -13.51
C ASP A 91 -17.43 -3.67 -12.31
N ASN A 92 -18.39 -2.81 -12.63
CA ASN A 92 -19.13 -2.04 -11.63
C ASN A 92 -19.81 -2.94 -10.59
N GLU A 93 -20.44 -4.04 -11.02
CA GLU A 93 -21.16 -4.93 -10.10
C GLU A 93 -20.21 -5.62 -9.12
N ILE A 94 -18.99 -5.95 -9.58
CA ILE A 94 -17.95 -6.56 -8.75
C ILE A 94 -17.42 -5.55 -7.72
N SER A 95 -17.12 -4.33 -8.16
CA SER A 95 -16.67 -3.25 -7.27
C SER A 95 -17.72 -2.93 -6.19
N ASP A 96 -19.00 -2.87 -6.57
CA ASP A 96 -20.09 -2.56 -5.66
C ASP A 96 -20.34 -3.71 -4.67
N SER A 97 -20.32 -4.95 -5.15
CA SER A 97 -20.43 -6.15 -4.31
C SER A 97 -19.31 -6.23 -3.28
N LEU A 98 -18.06 -5.99 -3.69
CA LEU A 98 -16.93 -5.96 -2.76
C LEU A 98 -17.06 -4.83 -1.73
N SER A 99 -17.44 -3.63 -2.18
CA SER A 99 -17.66 -2.49 -1.30
C SER A 99 -18.73 -2.78 -0.25
N TYR A 100 -19.82 -3.44 -0.66
CA TYR A 100 -20.88 -3.90 0.23
C TYR A 100 -20.37 -4.90 1.27
N HIS A 101 -19.55 -5.88 0.86
CA HIS A 101 -18.95 -6.83 1.79
C HIS A 101 -18.00 -6.18 2.78
N PHE A 102 -17.17 -5.24 2.33
CA PHE A 102 -16.30 -4.45 3.20
C PHE A 102 -17.10 -3.65 4.23
N TRP A 103 -18.14 -2.96 3.80
CA TRP A 103 -18.99 -2.20 4.70
C TRP A 103 -19.67 -3.11 5.75
N ASN A 104 -20.28 -4.22 5.31
CA ASN A 104 -20.90 -5.21 6.21
C ASN A 104 -19.90 -5.84 7.18
N SER A 105 -18.65 -6.03 6.75
CA SER A 105 -17.61 -6.57 7.60
C SER A 105 -17.19 -5.55 8.67
N GLY A 106 -17.34 -4.25 8.42
CA GLY A 106 -16.95 -3.15 9.33
C GLY A 106 -15.74 -2.34 8.86
N VAL A 107 -15.37 -2.42 7.57
CA VAL A 107 -14.38 -1.54 6.94
C VAL A 107 -15.06 -0.24 6.53
N MET A 108 -14.46 0.90 6.90
CA MET A 108 -14.91 2.21 6.45
C MET A 108 -14.19 2.59 5.16
N ILE A 109 -14.91 2.71 4.06
CA ILE A 109 -14.32 3.15 2.78
C ILE A 109 -14.58 4.64 2.60
N ARG A 110 -13.52 5.41 2.31
CA ARG A 110 -13.60 6.85 2.01
C ARG A 110 -13.12 7.09 0.57
N ASN A 111 -14.07 7.28 -0.34
CA ASN A 111 -13.80 7.51 -1.77
C ASN A 111 -13.62 8.99 -2.08
N GLY A 112 -12.87 9.29 -3.14
CA GLY A 112 -12.58 10.66 -3.58
C GLY A 112 -11.75 11.46 -2.59
N GLU A 113 -11.01 10.80 -1.70
CA GLU A 113 -10.22 11.45 -0.66
C GLU A 113 -8.71 11.27 -0.90
N ALA A 114 -7.98 12.36 -0.68
CA ALA A 114 -6.53 12.39 -0.70
C ALA A 114 -6.01 12.96 0.62
N TYR A 115 -4.85 12.48 1.07
CA TYR A 115 -4.19 13.10 2.23
C TYR A 115 -3.60 14.46 1.83
N GLU A 116 -3.65 15.41 2.75
CA GLU A 116 -2.84 16.63 2.68
C GLU A 116 -1.48 16.40 3.36
N HIS A 117 -1.50 15.71 4.50
CA HIS A 117 -0.33 15.42 5.31
C HIS A 117 -0.45 14.06 6.02
N ILE A 118 0.69 13.41 6.26
CA ILE A 118 0.79 12.18 7.07
C ILE A 118 1.92 12.41 8.08
N GLU A 119 1.57 12.31 9.36
CA GLU A 119 2.50 12.43 10.48
C GLU A 119 2.36 11.18 11.36
N GLY A 120 3.50 10.63 11.79
CA GLY A 120 3.51 9.56 12.79
C GLY A 120 3.57 10.15 14.18
N THR A 121 2.62 9.78 15.05
CA THR A 121 2.62 10.19 16.47
C THR A 121 2.86 9.00 17.40
N GLU A 122 3.22 9.26 18.65
CA GLU A 122 3.43 8.19 19.65
C GLU A 122 2.12 7.56 20.13
N ASP A 123 1.02 8.31 20.14
CA ASP A 123 -0.30 7.90 20.64
C ASP A 123 -1.20 7.22 19.58
N GLY A 124 -0.82 7.31 18.31
CA GLY A 124 -1.54 6.68 17.19
C GLY A 124 -2.58 7.60 16.58
#